data_AF-A0A0F9ETG9-F1
#
_entry.id   AF-A0A0F9ETG9-F1
#
_cell.length_a   1.000
_cell.length_b   1.000
_cell.length_c   1.000
_cell.angle_alpha   90.00
_cell.angle_beta   90.00
_cell.angle_gamma   90.00
#
_symmetry.space_group_name_H-M   'P 1'
#
loop_
_entity.id
_entity.type
_entity.pdbx_description
1 polymer ?
#
loop_
_entity_poly.entity_id
_entity_poly.type
_entity_poly.pdbx_seq_one_letter_code
_entity_poly.pdbx_strand_id
1 'polypeptide(L)'
;MGSNSSLKNTRQFTTGATRDTDSGKFQYEGFLSPLVLRRYAEFMHKHRKQSDDKLRAADNWQRGIPLEVYADSGWRHLMDWWGWQRKCWNPKEGIEEALCALLFNVMGALHEILKKRLSTVREWTPEDDPSSMGVPEL
;
A
#
# COMPACT_ATOMS: atom_id res chain seq x y z
N MET A 1 -41.57 3.29 23.63
CA MET A 1 -40.21 3.41 24.19
C MET A 1 -39.22 2.94 23.15
N GLY A 2 -38.25 3.78 22.80
CA GLY A 2 -36.99 3.36 22.17
C GLY A 2 -36.90 3.37 20.65
N SER A 3 -37.08 4.51 19.98
CA SER A 3 -36.50 4.70 18.64
C SER A 3 -34.97 4.79 18.79
N ASN A 4 -34.26 3.67 18.59
CA ASN A 4 -32.81 3.66 18.45
C ASN A 4 -32.44 4.24 17.07
N SER A 5 -32.58 5.55 16.94
CA SER A 5 -31.92 6.32 15.90
C SER A 5 -30.42 6.26 16.19
N SER A 6 -29.72 5.32 15.55
CA SER A 6 -28.26 5.36 15.45
C SER A 6 -27.90 6.74 14.88
N LEU A 7 -27.41 7.62 15.75
CA LEU A 7 -26.94 8.95 15.37
C LEU A 7 -25.74 8.75 14.43
N LYS A 8 -25.99 8.69 13.13
CA LYS A 8 -24.95 8.88 12.12
C LYS A 8 -24.43 10.30 12.32
N ASN A 9 -23.29 10.41 12.98
CA ASN A 9 -22.60 11.68 13.11
C ASN A 9 -22.19 12.13 11.69
N THR A 10 -22.90 13.12 11.16
CA THR A 10 -22.64 13.73 9.86
C THR A 10 -22.04 15.11 10.05
N ARG A 11 -20.97 15.41 9.33
CA ARG A 11 -20.39 16.75 9.20
C ARG A 11 -21.28 17.57 8.27
N GLN A 12 -21.60 18.79 8.65
CA GLN A 12 -22.32 19.76 7.82
C GLN A 12 -21.39 20.91 7.47
N PHE A 13 -21.39 21.31 6.20
CA PHE A 13 -20.58 22.41 5.70
C PHE A 13 -21.43 23.67 5.56
N THR A 14 -20.80 24.84 5.55
CA THR A 14 -21.47 26.14 5.37
C THR A 14 -22.22 26.26 4.04
N THR A 15 -21.88 25.42 3.05
CA THR A 15 -22.57 25.31 1.76
C THR A 15 -23.87 24.49 1.81
N GLY A 16 -24.21 23.89 2.97
CA GLY A 16 -25.33 22.98 3.12
C GLY A 16 -25.01 21.53 2.75
N ALA A 17 -23.82 21.24 2.24
CA ALA A 17 -23.37 19.86 2.00
C ALA A 17 -23.22 19.09 3.32
N THR A 18 -23.44 17.78 3.28
CA THR A 18 -23.18 16.87 4.42
C THR A 18 -22.27 15.72 4.00
N ARG A 19 -21.46 15.23 4.95
CA ARG A 19 -20.65 14.01 4.79
C ARG A 19 -20.66 13.22 6.08
N ASP A 20 -20.59 11.90 5.97
CA ASP A 20 -20.28 11.05 7.13
C ASP A 20 -19.01 11.53 7.84
N THR A 21 -18.92 11.27 9.14
CA THR A 21 -17.67 11.44 9.89
C THR A 21 -16.53 10.66 9.27
N ASP A 22 -15.33 11.14 9.53
CA ASP A 22 -14.06 10.46 9.29
C ASP A 22 -13.68 9.48 10.42
N SER A 23 -14.45 9.45 11.50
CA SER A 23 -14.27 8.48 12.59
C SER A 23 -14.27 7.04 12.05
N GLY A 24 -13.19 6.31 12.33
CA GLY A 24 -12.98 4.93 11.86
C GLY A 24 -12.53 4.79 10.40
N LYS A 25 -12.36 5.89 9.65
CA LYS A 25 -11.87 5.86 8.26
C LYS A 25 -10.36 6.03 8.19
N PHE A 26 -9.73 5.39 7.22
CA PHE A 26 -8.31 5.60 6.95
C PHE A 26 -8.05 6.99 6.39
N GLN A 27 -7.10 7.72 6.99
CA GLN A 27 -6.64 9.02 6.53
C GLN A 27 -5.31 8.87 5.77
N TYR A 28 -5.39 8.38 4.54
CA TYR A 28 -4.18 8.08 3.73
C TYR A 28 -3.24 9.28 3.60
N GLU A 29 -3.77 10.49 3.40
CA GLU A 29 -2.96 11.70 3.27
C GLU A 29 -2.22 12.06 4.58
N GLY A 30 -2.82 11.79 5.75
CA GLY A 30 -2.17 11.98 7.04
C GLY A 30 -1.14 10.89 7.38
N PHE A 31 -1.25 9.71 6.77
CA PHE A 31 -0.36 8.56 7.02
C PHE A 31 0.82 8.49 6.03
N LEU A 32 0.75 9.19 4.92
CA LEU A 32 1.72 9.09 3.83
C LEU A 32 2.36 10.45 3.55
N SER A 33 3.69 10.48 3.49
CA SER A 33 4.42 11.68 3.10
C SER A 33 4.48 11.84 1.58
N PRO A 34 4.01 12.97 0.99
CA PRO A 34 4.09 13.20 -0.45
C PRO A 34 5.54 13.24 -0.95
N LEU A 35 6.50 13.67 -0.11
CA LEU A 35 7.92 13.67 -0.43
C LEU A 35 8.46 12.25 -0.61
N VAL A 36 8.09 11.35 0.32
CA VAL A 36 8.49 9.94 0.28
C VAL A 36 7.86 9.24 -0.93
N LEU A 37 6.58 9.48 -1.19
CA LEU A 37 5.88 8.88 -2.32
C LEU A 37 6.48 9.31 -3.66
N ARG A 38 6.84 10.59 -3.82
CA ARG A 38 7.50 11.07 -5.04
C ARG A 38 8.87 10.41 -5.23
N ARG A 39 9.72 10.40 -4.19
CA ARG A 39 11.06 9.79 -4.29
C ARG A 39 10.98 8.29 -4.58
N TYR A 40 10.00 7.60 -4.00
CA TYR A 40 9.75 6.20 -4.28
C TYR A 40 9.25 5.96 -5.72
N ALA A 41 8.38 6.84 -6.25
CA ALA A 41 7.97 6.77 -7.65
C ALA A 41 9.14 6.96 -8.62
N GLU A 42 10.06 7.88 -8.32
CA GLU A 42 11.30 8.08 -9.09
C GLU A 42 12.19 6.84 -9.03
N PHE A 43 12.34 6.22 -7.85
CA PHE A 43 13.02 4.93 -7.69
C PHE A 43 12.39 3.84 -8.56
N MET A 44 11.06 3.68 -8.50
CA MET A 44 10.34 2.67 -9.28
C MET A 44 10.46 2.91 -10.78
N HIS A 45 10.41 4.17 -11.23
CA HIS A 45 10.58 4.54 -12.63
C HIS A 45 11.99 4.21 -13.14
N LYS A 46 13.02 4.44 -12.32
CA LYS A 46 14.40 4.04 -12.65
C LYS A 46 14.54 2.53 -12.80
N HIS A 47 13.98 1.74 -11.87
CA HIS A 47 14.19 0.29 -11.83
C HIS A 47 13.26 -0.54 -12.72
N ARG A 48 12.21 0.06 -13.28
CA ARG A 48 11.41 -0.60 -14.33
C ARG A 48 12.14 -0.66 -15.69
N LYS A 49 13.20 0.13 -15.89
CA LYS A 49 14.07 0.06 -17.07
C LYS A 49 15.06 -1.11 -16.90
N GLN A 50 15.07 -2.02 -17.86
CA GLN A 50 15.92 -3.21 -17.86
C GLN A 50 17.29 -2.92 -18.49
N SER A 51 18.23 -3.86 -18.34
CA SER A 51 19.57 -3.78 -18.92
C SER A 51 19.57 -3.84 -20.46
N ASP A 52 18.50 -4.37 -21.06
CA ASP A 52 18.26 -4.39 -22.51
C ASP A 52 17.44 -3.17 -22.98
N ASP A 53 17.40 -2.10 -22.17
CA ASP A 53 16.64 -0.86 -22.37
C ASP A 53 15.11 -1.04 -22.46
N LYS A 54 14.57 -2.26 -22.30
CA LYS A 54 13.12 -2.48 -22.26
C LYS A 54 12.52 -1.92 -20.99
N LEU A 55 11.30 -1.40 -21.12
CA LEU A 55 10.56 -0.80 -20.03
C LEU A 55 9.45 -1.74 -19.56
N ARG A 56 9.55 -2.23 -18.33
CA ARG A 56 8.48 -3.02 -17.71
C ARG A 56 7.29 -2.14 -17.36
N ALA A 57 6.08 -2.72 -17.39
CA ALA A 57 4.89 -2.09 -16.84
C ALA A 57 5.14 -1.70 -15.37
N ALA A 58 4.55 -0.59 -14.92
CA ALA A 58 4.84 -0.01 -13.61
C ALA A 58 4.44 -0.94 -12.45
N ASP A 59 3.43 -1.77 -12.66
CA ASP A 59 2.85 -2.75 -11.75
C ASP A 59 3.47 -4.16 -11.91
N ASN A 60 4.48 -4.36 -12.76
CA ASN A 60 5.06 -5.67 -13.03
C ASN A 60 5.51 -6.42 -11.76
N TRP A 61 5.92 -5.69 -10.72
CA TRP A 61 6.31 -6.28 -9.44
C TRP A 61 5.16 -6.97 -8.69
N GLN A 62 3.90 -6.60 -8.94
CA GLN A 62 2.71 -7.21 -8.34
C GLN A 62 2.42 -8.63 -8.86
N ARG A 63 3.11 -9.05 -9.93
CA ARG A 63 3.12 -10.43 -10.41
C ARG A 63 3.70 -11.39 -9.37
N GLY A 64 4.47 -10.89 -8.41
CA GLY A 64 5.01 -11.63 -7.28
C GLY A 64 6.46 -12.05 -7.48
N ILE A 65 7.17 -12.11 -6.36
CA ILE A 65 8.53 -12.66 -6.21
C ILE A 65 8.48 -13.55 -4.96
N PRO A 66 9.22 -14.68 -4.90
CA PRO A 66 9.24 -15.52 -3.71
C PRO A 66 9.64 -14.74 -2.44
N LEU A 67 9.01 -15.08 -1.30
CA LEU A 67 9.19 -14.34 -0.04
C LEU A 67 10.65 -14.35 0.44
N GLU A 68 11.34 -15.47 0.25
CA GLU A 68 12.75 -15.62 0.59
C GLU A 68 13.66 -14.70 -0.25
N VAL A 69 13.29 -14.41 -1.49
CA VAL A 69 14.02 -13.48 -2.36
C VAL A 69 13.80 -12.04 -1.91
N TYR A 70 12.57 -11.69 -1.51
CA TYR A 70 12.30 -10.39 -0.88
C TYR A 70 13.08 -10.22 0.43
N ALA A 71 13.16 -11.27 1.26
CA ALA A 71 13.88 -11.22 2.54
C ALA A 71 15.40 -11.05 2.33
N ASP A 72 16.01 -11.88 1.46
CA ASP A 72 17.43 -11.80 1.15
C ASP A 72 17.82 -10.44 0.53
N SER A 73 17.04 -9.96 -0.44
CA SER A 73 17.32 -8.65 -1.04
C SER A 73 17.06 -7.50 -0.07
N GLY A 74 15.97 -7.55 0.70
CA GLY A 74 15.68 -6.57 1.74
C GLY A 74 16.81 -6.47 2.78
N TRP A 75 17.44 -7.59 3.16
CA TRP A 75 18.56 -7.59 4.08
C TRP A 75 19.78 -6.83 3.54
N ARG A 76 20.10 -6.97 2.25
CA ARG A 76 21.20 -6.22 1.62
C ARG A 76 20.98 -4.70 1.69
N HIS A 77 19.78 -4.24 1.37
CA HIS A 77 19.45 -2.80 1.41
C HIS A 77 19.35 -2.28 2.84
N LEU A 78 18.87 -3.10 3.79
CA LEU A 78 18.91 -2.79 5.20
C LEU A 78 20.36 -2.61 5.68
N MET A 79 21.27 -3.50 5.29
CA MET A 79 22.69 -3.37 5.63
C MET A 79 23.25 -2.06 5.07
N ASP A 80 23.03 -1.72 3.79
CA ASP A 80 23.51 -0.45 3.23
C ASP A 80 22.96 0.77 4.01
N TRP A 81 21.67 0.79 4.34
CA TRP A 81 21.10 1.83 5.19
C TRP A 81 21.75 1.86 6.59
N TRP A 82 21.95 0.71 7.22
CA TRP A 82 22.58 0.62 8.54
C TRP A 82 24.04 1.09 8.49
N GLY A 83 24.77 0.76 7.43
CA GLY A 83 26.12 1.26 7.15
C GLY A 83 26.16 2.78 7.11
N TRP A 84 25.20 3.42 6.43
CA TRP A 84 25.06 4.89 6.44
C TRP A 84 24.86 5.45 7.84
N GLN A 85 24.02 4.82 8.66
CA GLN A 85 23.75 5.28 10.03
C GLN A 85 24.98 5.15 10.94
N ARG A 86 25.74 4.07 10.80
CA ARG A 86 26.86 3.73 11.69
C ARG A 86 28.22 4.22 11.20
N LYS A 87 28.32 4.60 9.92
CA LYS A 87 29.56 5.07 9.28
C LYS A 87 30.72 4.09 9.43
N CYS A 88 30.43 2.79 9.47
CA CYS A 88 31.42 1.74 9.72
C CYS A 88 31.89 0.99 8.47
N TRP A 89 31.27 1.22 7.31
CA TRP A 89 31.79 0.87 5.98
C TRP A 89 31.23 1.85 4.95
N ASN A 90 31.69 1.73 3.69
CA ASN A 90 31.14 2.49 2.57
C ASN A 90 29.97 1.69 1.93
N PRO A 91 28.71 2.10 2.11
CA PRO A 91 27.57 1.40 1.52
C PRO A 91 27.62 1.43 -0.01
N LYS A 92 27.08 0.40 -0.66
CA LYS A 92 27.08 0.33 -2.13
C LYS A 92 26.11 1.34 -2.73
N GLU A 93 24.97 1.52 -2.09
CA GLU A 93 23.89 2.39 -2.52
C GLU A 93 23.85 3.68 -1.70
N GLY A 94 23.34 4.77 -2.28
CA GLY A 94 23.04 6.00 -1.51
C GLY A 94 21.89 5.77 -0.53
N ILE A 95 21.83 6.55 0.56
CA ILE A 95 20.87 6.34 1.65
C ILE A 95 19.40 6.28 1.19
N GLU A 96 18.98 7.16 0.27
CA GLU A 96 17.62 7.17 -0.26
C GLU A 96 17.33 5.95 -1.14
N GLU A 97 18.34 5.49 -1.89
CA GLU A 97 18.21 4.32 -2.75
C GLU A 97 18.04 3.06 -1.91
N ALA A 98 18.86 2.90 -0.86
CA ALA A 98 18.77 1.80 0.09
C ALA A 98 17.40 1.78 0.80
N LEU A 99 16.90 2.94 1.24
CA LEU A 99 15.58 3.06 1.87
C LEU A 99 14.44 2.70 0.89
N CYS A 100 14.49 3.19 -0.35
CA CYS A 100 13.48 2.86 -1.36
C CYS A 100 13.51 1.38 -1.76
N ALA A 101 14.70 0.80 -1.89
CA ALA A 101 14.86 -0.61 -2.22
C ALA A 101 14.41 -1.52 -1.07
N LEU A 102 14.68 -1.15 0.18
CA LEU A 102 14.12 -1.82 1.35
C LEU A 102 12.58 -1.73 1.36
N LEU A 103 12.02 -0.55 1.13
CA LEU A 103 10.57 -0.34 1.05
C LEU A 103 9.93 -1.19 -0.06
N PHE A 104 10.56 -1.28 -1.24
CA PHE A 104 10.10 -2.17 -2.32
C PHE A 104 10.00 -3.63 -1.88
N ASN A 105 11.01 -4.15 -1.17
CA ASN A 105 11.01 -5.53 -0.70
C ASN A 105 9.95 -5.77 0.38
N VAL A 106 9.77 -4.82 1.30
CA VAL A 106 8.73 -4.87 2.35
C VAL A 106 7.33 -4.88 1.72
N MET A 107 7.06 -3.97 0.78
CA MET A 107 5.76 -3.91 0.11
C MET A 107 5.50 -5.14 -0.77
N GLY A 108 6.52 -5.64 -1.47
CA GLY A 108 6.43 -6.86 -2.26
C GLY A 108 6.09 -8.09 -1.41
N ALA A 109 6.79 -8.27 -0.29
CA ALA A 109 6.51 -9.37 0.63
C ALA A 109 5.10 -9.25 1.23
N LEU A 110 4.69 -8.06 1.68
CA LEU A 110 3.35 -7.81 2.20
C LEU A 110 2.27 -8.04 1.15
N HIS A 111 2.49 -7.60 -0.09
CA HIS A 111 1.59 -7.83 -1.22
C HIS A 111 1.30 -9.32 -1.42
N GLU A 112 2.33 -10.17 -1.46
CA GLU A 112 2.15 -11.61 -1.64
C GLU A 112 1.45 -12.27 -0.44
N ILE A 113 1.73 -11.84 0.79
CA ILE A 113 1.02 -12.31 1.99
C ILE A 113 -0.47 -11.94 1.92
N LEU A 114 -0.80 -10.69 1.60
CA LEU A 114 -2.17 -10.20 1.53
C LEU A 114 -2.94 -10.80 0.35
N LYS A 115 -2.30 -10.90 -0.82
CA LYS A 115 -2.85 -11.55 -2.01
C LYS A 115 -3.16 -13.02 -1.74
N LYS A 116 -2.28 -13.76 -1.06
CA LYS A 116 -2.54 -15.15 -0.65
C LYS A 116 -3.73 -15.24 0.32
N ARG A 117 -3.87 -14.28 1.24
CA ARG A 117 -5.03 -14.21 2.14
C ARG A 117 -6.32 -13.89 1.38
N LEU A 118 -6.29 -12.97 0.42
CA LEU A 118 -7.45 -12.60 -0.39
C LEU A 118 -7.85 -13.70 -1.38
N SER A 119 -6.90 -14.45 -1.94
CA SER A 119 -7.23 -15.60 -2.81
C SER A 119 -7.90 -16.75 -2.05
N THR A 120 -7.86 -16.74 -0.71
CA THR A 120 -8.65 -17.67 0.13
C THR A 120 -10.05 -17.16 0.44
N VAL A 121 -10.34 -15.89 0.13
CA VAL A 121 -11.69 -15.31 0.19
C VAL A 121 -12.35 -15.58 -1.17
N ARG A 122 -13.56 -16.18 -1.15
CA ARG A 122 -14.33 -16.47 -2.37
C ARG A 122 -14.53 -15.19 -3.19
N GLU A 123 -14.49 -15.34 -4.51
CA GLU A 123 -14.74 -14.24 -5.45
C GLU A 123 -16.06 -13.54 -5.15
N TRP A 124 -16.06 -12.21 -5.31
CA TRP A 124 -17.28 -11.43 -5.33
C TRP A 124 -18.16 -11.94 -6.47
N THR A 125 -19.35 -12.37 -6.11
CA THR A 125 -20.40 -12.77 -7.04
C THR A 125 -21.45 -11.65 -7.08
N PRO A 126 -22.21 -11.47 -8.18
CA PRO A 126 -23.27 -10.47 -8.24
C PRO A 126 -24.27 -10.55 -7.07
N GLU A 127 -24.43 -11.73 -6.47
CA GLU A 127 -25.25 -12.00 -5.28
C GLU A 127 -24.69 -11.37 -3.99
N ASP A 128 -23.40 -11.01 -3.97
CA ASP A 128 -22.77 -10.29 -2.86
C ASP A 128 -22.99 -8.77 -2.96
N ASP A 129 -23.63 -8.28 -4.03
CA ASP A 129 -24.06 -6.90 -4.14
C ASP A 129 -25.19 -6.63 -3.13
N PRO A 130 -25.04 -5.69 -2.19
CA PRO A 130 -26.12 -5.34 -1.26
C PRO A 130 -27.42 -4.89 -1.94
N SER A 131 -27.35 -4.42 -3.19
CA SER A 131 -28.53 -4.08 -4.00
C SER A 131 -29.24 -5.29 -4.62
N SER A 132 -28.58 -6.45 -4.67
CA SER A 132 -29.15 -7.74 -5.08
C SER A 132 -29.82 -8.49 -3.94
N MET A 133 -29.50 -8.15 -2.68
CA MET A 133 -30.19 -8.66 -1.50
C MET A 133 -31.54 -7.95 -1.39
N GLY A 134 -32.61 -8.63 -1.83
CA GLY A 134 -33.97 -8.11 -1.77
C GLY A 134 -34.27 -7.50 -0.39
N VAL A 135 -34.81 -6.28 -0.41
CA VAL A 135 -35.23 -5.58 0.81
C VAL A 135 -36.24 -6.48 1.53
N PRO A 136 -36.02 -6.87 2.80
CA PRO A 136 -37.02 -7.64 3.54
C PRO A 136 -38.32 -6.85 3.55
N GLU A 137 -39.41 -7.45 3.06
CA GLU A 137 -40.74 -6.86 3.19
C GLU A 137 -41.03 -6.65 4.68
N LEU A 138 -41.31 -5.39 5.04
CA LEU A 138 -41.75 -4.98 6.37
C LEU A 138 -43.23 -5.35 6.57
#